data_AF-T1AWJ7-F1
#
_entry.id   AF-T1AWJ7-F1
#
_cell.length_a   1.000
_cell.length_b   1.000
_cell.length_c   1.000
_cell.angle_alpha   90.00
_cell.angle_beta   90.00
_cell.angle_gamma   90.00
#
_symmetry.space_group_name_H-M   'P 1'
#
loop_
_entity.id
_entity.type
_entity.pdbx_description
1 polymer ?
#
loop_
_entity_poly.entity_id
_entity_poly.type
_entity_poly.pdbx_seq_one_letter_code
_entity_poly.pdbx_strand_id
1 'polypeptide(L)'
;MRFTNTAVRLTDSHHVRVSRVGELKTYESTRKLYRHLERGSGRIMAATITERRGTWTIAFSVQVQRVVPTTRSPERIIGIDVGLSTLYTGATPDGIHVLDVKNPHHLVAAEKKLAHAQR
;
A
#
# COMPACT_ATOMS: atom_id res chain seq x y z
N MET A 1 -10.08 0.68 18.19
CA MET A 1 -11.13 -0.37 18.14
C MET A 1 -11.02 -1.14 16.83
N ARG A 2 -11.18 -2.47 16.84
CA ARG A 2 -11.09 -3.32 15.63
C ARG A 2 -12.38 -4.12 15.43
N PHE A 3 -12.86 -4.15 14.19
CA PHE A 3 -14.00 -4.95 13.73
C PHE A 3 -13.52 -5.97 12.71
N THR A 4 -14.00 -7.21 12.81
CA THR A 4 -13.69 -8.32 11.86
C THR A 4 -14.95 -8.91 11.24
N ASN A 5 -16.13 -8.44 11.66
CA ASN A 5 -17.43 -8.84 11.15
C ASN A 5 -18.01 -7.76 10.23
N THR A 6 -19.27 -7.93 9.81
CA THR A 6 -20.02 -7.00 8.96
C THR A 6 -20.45 -5.70 9.65
N ALA A 7 -19.88 -5.38 10.83
CA ALA A 7 -20.20 -4.15 11.56
C ALA A 7 -19.74 -2.87 10.86
N VAL A 8 -18.87 -3.00 9.85
CA VAL A 8 -18.41 -1.88 9.04
C VAL A 8 -18.68 -2.16 7.58
N ARG A 9 -19.39 -1.25 6.91
CA ARG A 9 -19.62 -1.28 5.46
C ARG A 9 -19.47 0.10 4.85
N LEU A 10 -19.03 0.16 3.60
CA LEU A 10 -19.09 1.39 2.81
C LEU A 10 -20.52 1.57 2.28
N THR A 11 -21.07 2.77 2.39
CA THR A 11 -22.37 3.12 1.77
C THR A 11 -22.18 3.86 0.46
N ASP A 12 -21.08 4.59 0.30
CA ASP A 12 -20.58 5.10 -0.97
C ASP A 12 -19.05 5.28 -0.93
N SER A 13 -18.49 6.11 -1.82
CA SER A 13 -17.06 6.40 -1.89
C SER A 13 -16.50 7.33 -0.80
N HIS A 14 -17.34 7.94 0.02
CA HIS A 14 -17.01 8.88 1.09
C HIS A 14 -17.81 8.65 2.38
N HIS A 15 -18.60 7.58 2.48
CA HIS A 15 -19.38 7.27 3.68
C HIS A 15 -19.18 5.83 4.14
N VAL A 16 -18.99 5.69 5.45
CA VAL A 16 -18.83 4.41 6.14
C VAL A 16 -19.94 4.29 7.17
N ARG A 17 -20.69 3.20 7.13
CA ARG A 17 -21.60 2.85 8.22
C ARG A 17 -20.89 1.93 9.20
N VAL A 18 -20.85 2.36 10.46
CA VAL A 18 -20.29 1.61 11.60
C VAL A 18 -21.43 1.28 12.55
N SER A 19 -21.59 0.00 12.89
CA SER A 19 -22.61 -0.44 13.84
C SER A 19 -22.56 0.37 15.13
N ARG A 20 -23.74 0.77 15.63
CA ARG A 20 -23.95 1.61 16.84
C ARG A 20 -23.51 3.07 16.75
N VAL A 21 -22.70 3.45 15.76
CA VAL A 21 -22.29 4.85 15.53
C VAL A 21 -23.14 5.50 14.44
N GLY A 22 -23.51 4.73 13.40
CA GLY A 22 -24.25 5.24 12.26
C GLY A 22 -23.35 5.48 11.05
N GLU A 23 -23.75 6.41 10.20
CA GLU A 23 -23.01 6.75 8.99
C GLU A 23 -22.03 7.91 9.25
N LEU A 24 -20.81 7.74 8.79
CA LEU A 24 -19.70 8.67 8.99
C LEU A 24 -19.12 9.06 7.64
N LYS A 25 -18.95 10.37 7.42
CA LYS A 25 -18.25 10.89 6.26
C LYS A 25 -16.74 10.69 6.42
N THR A 26 -16.08 10.17 5.38
CA THR A 26 -14.63 10.11 5.26
C THR A 26 -14.11 11.31 4.47
N TYR A 27 -13.00 11.89 4.92
CA TYR A 27 -12.33 12.95 4.18
C TYR A 27 -11.53 12.41 3.00
N GLU A 28 -10.97 11.22 3.14
CA GLU A 28 -10.30 10.51 2.05
C GLU A 28 -11.29 9.64 1.27
N SER A 29 -11.10 9.57 -0.05
CA SER A 29 -11.95 8.76 -0.90
C SER A 29 -11.67 7.27 -0.73
N THR A 30 -12.70 6.51 -0.40
CA THR A 30 -12.68 5.04 -0.39
C THR A 30 -13.11 4.43 -1.74
N ARG A 31 -13.21 5.25 -2.80
CA ARG A 31 -13.71 4.85 -4.14
C ARG A 31 -13.11 3.56 -4.68
N LYS A 32 -11.81 3.33 -4.49
CA LYS A 32 -11.16 2.10 -4.96
C LYS A 32 -11.75 0.87 -4.27
N LEU A 33 -11.86 0.93 -2.95
CA LEU A 33 -12.45 -0.14 -2.15
C LEU A 33 -13.93 -0.31 -2.47
N TYR A 34 -14.72 0.78 -2.50
CA TYR A 34 -16.14 0.75 -2.83
C TYR A 34 -16.40 0.01 -4.15
N ARG A 35 -15.67 0.36 -5.22
CA ARG A 35 -15.81 -0.34 -6.51
C ARG A 35 -15.41 -1.81 -6.47
N HIS A 36 -14.49 -2.22 -5.60
CA HIS A 36 -14.14 -3.64 -5.47
C HIS A 36 -15.27 -4.42 -4.80
N LEU A 37 -15.89 -3.83 -3.77
CA LEU A 37 -17.05 -4.40 -3.07
C LEU A 37 -18.26 -4.53 -4.01
N GLU A 38 -18.61 -3.47 -4.73
CA GLU A 38 -19.73 -3.46 -5.68
C GLU A 38 -19.59 -4.51 -6.79
N ARG A 39 -18.37 -4.72 -7.27
CA ARG A 39 -18.09 -5.73 -8.30
C ARG A 39 -17.96 -7.16 -7.76
N GLY A 40 -18.05 -7.36 -6.45
CA GLY A 40 -17.76 -8.65 -5.81
C GLY A 40 -16.29 -9.09 -5.92
N SER A 41 -15.41 -8.20 -6.39
CA SER A 41 -13.97 -8.46 -6.58
C SER A 41 -13.13 -8.16 -5.33
N GLY A 42 -13.77 -7.85 -4.21
CA GLY A 42 -13.08 -7.63 -2.94
C GLY A 42 -13.99 -7.75 -1.74
N ARG A 43 -13.36 -7.86 -0.57
CA ARG A 43 -14.01 -8.04 0.73
C ARG A 43 -13.26 -7.27 1.81
N ILE A 44 -13.98 -6.63 2.72
CA ILE A 44 -13.41 -6.09 3.95
C ILE A 44 -13.22 -7.26 4.93
N MET A 45 -11.98 -7.49 5.35
CA MET A 45 -11.60 -8.52 6.33
C MET A 45 -11.60 -7.94 7.74
N ALA A 46 -11.18 -6.69 7.88
CA ALA A 46 -11.25 -5.96 9.13
C ALA A 46 -11.28 -4.45 8.89
N ALA A 47 -11.79 -3.73 9.87
CA ALA A 47 -11.70 -2.28 9.97
C ALA A 47 -11.18 -1.89 11.35
N THR A 48 -10.16 -1.04 11.41
CA THR A 48 -9.61 -0.52 12.66
C THR A 48 -9.85 0.98 12.71
N ILE A 49 -10.54 1.45 13.75
CA ILE A 49 -10.73 2.87 14.04
C ILE A 49 -9.79 3.27 15.17
N THR A 50 -9.01 4.32 14.95
CA THR A 50 -8.09 4.90 15.92
C THR A 50 -8.30 6.40 16.03
N GLU A 51 -8.15 6.92 17.23
CA GLU A 51 -8.06 8.35 17.50
C GLU A 51 -6.61 8.65 17.89
N ARG A 52 -6.04 9.72 17.32
CA ARG A 52 -4.73 10.24 17.70
C ARG A 52 -4.73 11.76 17.56
N ARG A 53 -4.50 12.47 18.67
CA ARG A 53 -4.37 13.95 18.71
C ARG A 53 -5.59 14.67 18.10
N GLY A 54 -6.80 14.25 18.46
CA GLY A 54 -8.07 14.75 17.96
C GLY A 54 -8.45 14.24 16.57
N THR A 55 -7.60 13.46 15.91
CA THR A 55 -7.84 12.98 14.54
C THR A 55 -8.29 11.53 14.56
N TRP A 56 -9.44 11.26 13.95
CA TRP A 56 -9.96 9.91 13.76
C TRP A 56 -9.53 9.36 12.41
N THR A 57 -9.06 8.12 12.41
CA THR A 57 -8.68 7.39 11.19
C THR A 57 -9.31 6.01 11.19
N ILE A 58 -9.78 5.57 10.03
CA ILE A 58 -10.23 4.21 9.80
C ILE A 58 -9.33 3.54 8.76
N ALA A 59 -8.78 2.39 9.13
CA ALA A 59 -7.95 1.56 8.27
C ALA A 59 -8.68 0.26 7.93
N PHE A 60 -8.69 -0.12 6.65
CA PHE A 60 -9.33 -1.34 6.18
C PHE A 60 -8.28 -2.38 5.80
N SER A 61 -8.40 -3.58 6.37
CA SER A 61 -7.73 -4.77 5.85
C SER A 61 -8.67 -5.42 4.83
N VAL A 62 -8.22 -5.53 3.57
CA VAL A 62 -9.08 -5.94 2.46
C VAL A 62 -8.44 -7.08 1.68
N GLN A 63 -9.27 -8.01 1.23
CA GLN A 63 -8.90 -8.98 0.21
C GLN A 63 -9.47 -8.48 -1.12
N VAL A 64 -8.67 -8.46 -2.18
CA VAL A 64 -9.12 -8.08 -3.53
C VAL A 64 -8.59 -9.09 -4.54
N GLN A 65 -9.42 -9.45 -5.51
CA GLN A 65 -8.99 -10.17 -6.69
C GLN A 65 -8.14 -9.22 -7.54
N ARG A 66 -6.84 -9.51 -7.62
CA ARG A 66 -5.91 -8.73 -8.42
C ARG A 66 -5.81 -9.34 -9.80
N VAL A 67 -6.14 -8.55 -10.83
CA VAL A 67 -5.76 -8.87 -12.21
C VAL A 67 -4.30 -8.44 -12.38
N VAL A 68 -3.41 -9.43 -12.50
CA VAL A 68 -2.02 -9.18 -12.86
C VAL A 68 -1.96 -9.28 -14.39
N PRO A 69 -1.61 -8.19 -15.11
CA PRO A 69 -1.50 -8.27 -16.56
C PRO A 69 -0.41 -9.27 -16.94
N THR A 70 -0.61 -9.98 -18.05
CA THR A 70 0.42 -10.84 -18.63
C THR A 70 1.64 -9.99 -18.97
N THR A 71 2.78 -10.34 -18.39
CA THR A 71 4.04 -9.66 -18.68
C THR A 71 4.53 -10.08 -20.05
N ARG A 72 4.92 -9.11 -20.90
CA ARG A 72 5.70 -9.40 -22.12
C ARG A 72 7.07 -9.95 -21.77
N SER A 73 7.70 -10.69 -22.68
CA SER A 73 9.10 -11.08 -22.50
C SER A 73 9.96 -9.83 -22.22
N PRO A 74 10.78 -9.84 -21.16
CA PRO A 74 11.55 -8.66 -20.78
C PRO A 74 12.62 -8.37 -21.83
N GLU A 75 12.68 -7.12 -22.31
CA GLU A 75 13.81 -6.64 -23.11
C GLU A 75 15.06 -6.41 -22.24
N ARG A 76 14.86 -6.20 -20.94
CA ARG A 76 15.92 -6.06 -19.92
C ARG A 76 15.49 -6.67 -18.60
N ILE A 77 16.47 -7.25 -17.91
CA ILE A 77 16.34 -7.73 -16.53
C ILE A 77 17.08 -6.74 -15.64
N ILE A 78 16.39 -6.21 -14.62
CA ILE A 78 16.97 -5.26 -13.66
C ILE A 78 17.06 -5.93 -12.30
N GLY A 79 18.28 -6.11 -11.80
CA GLY A 79 18.54 -6.43 -10.40
C GLY A 79 18.50 -5.15 -9.56
N ILE A 80 17.73 -5.16 -8.48
CA ILE A 80 17.66 -4.05 -7.52
C ILE A 80 18.28 -4.54 -6.21
N ASP A 81 19.38 -3.91 -5.78
CA ASP A 81 19.97 -4.16 -4.46
C ASP A 81 20.15 -2.84 -3.72
N VAL A 82 19.43 -2.68 -2.61
CA VAL A 82 19.47 -1.46 -1.79
C VAL A 82 20.65 -1.42 -0.81
N GLY A 83 21.38 -2.53 -0.64
CA GLY A 83 22.51 -2.69 0.29
C GLY A 83 23.89 -2.50 -0.34
N LEU A 84 23.99 -2.46 -1.68
CA LEU A 84 25.26 -2.31 -2.39
C LEU A 84 25.52 -0.86 -2.85
N SER A 85 26.75 -0.60 -3.29
CA SER A 85 27.15 0.68 -3.91
C SER A 85 26.41 0.96 -5.22
N THR A 86 25.87 -0.07 -5.86
CA THR A 86 25.07 -0.01 -7.10
C THR A 86 23.63 -0.39 -6.77
N LEU A 87 22.70 0.55 -6.94
CA LEU A 87 21.28 0.36 -6.63
C LEU A 87 20.56 -0.47 -7.70
N TYR A 88 20.92 -0.25 -8.97
CA TYR A 88 20.32 -0.97 -10.09
C TYR A 88 21.40 -1.42 -11.07
N THR A 89 21.37 -2.70 -11.43
CA THR A 89 22.17 -3.26 -12.52
C THR A 89 21.22 -3.84 -13.57
N GLY A 90 21.41 -3.44 -14.83
CA GLY A 90 20.65 -3.93 -15.97
C GLY A 90 21.45 -4.89 -16.83
N ALA A 91 20.81 -5.97 -17.25
CA ALA A 91 21.35 -6.90 -18.23
C ALA A 91 20.33 -7.21 -19.34
N THR A 92 20.84 -7.62 -20.50
CA THR A 92 20.05 -8.30 -21.52
C THR A 92 19.53 -9.65 -20.99
N PRO A 93 18.52 -10.26 -21.64
CA PRO A 93 18.04 -11.59 -21.27
C PRO A 93 19.14 -12.67 -21.29
N ASP A 94 20.16 -12.52 -22.13
CA ASP A 94 21.31 -13.44 -22.23
C ASP A 94 22.40 -13.18 -21.16
N GLY A 95 22.15 -12.28 -20.21
CA GLY A 95 23.05 -11.97 -19.10
C GLY A 95 24.13 -10.94 -19.42
N ILE A 96 24.12 -10.33 -20.61
CA ILE A 96 25.07 -9.27 -20.95
C ILE A 96 24.73 -8.00 -20.17
N HIS A 97 25.67 -7.51 -19.36
CA HIS A 97 25.55 -6.27 -18.60
C HIS A 97 25.43 -5.05 -19.53
N VAL A 98 24.49 -4.14 -19.23
CA VAL A 98 24.22 -2.96 -20.07
C VAL A 98 24.06 -1.65 -19.29
N LEU A 99 23.93 -1.69 -17.97
CA LEU A 99 23.68 -0.50 -17.16
C LEU A 99 24.05 -0.73 -15.70
N ASP A 100 24.67 0.28 -15.08
CA ASP A 100 24.73 0.41 -13.63
C ASP A 100 24.23 1.80 -13.19
N VAL A 101 23.44 1.82 -12.13
CA VAL A 101 22.99 3.04 -11.45
C VAL A 101 23.50 3.01 -10.01
N LYS A 102 24.29 4.01 -9.64
CA LYS A 102 24.82 4.14 -8.27
C LYS A 102 23.70 4.27 -7.25
N ASN A 103 23.94 3.72 -6.06
CA ASN A 103 23.04 3.89 -4.94
C ASN A 103 23.12 5.32 -4.40
N PRO A 104 22.01 6.06 -4.35
CA PRO A 104 21.99 7.39 -3.73
C PRO A 104 22.05 7.32 -2.19
N HIS A 105 22.14 6.12 -1.61
CA HIS A 105 22.26 5.85 -0.17
C HIS A 105 21.13 6.48 0.67
N HIS A 106 19.92 6.57 0.10
CA HIS A 106 18.74 7.12 0.79
C HIS A 106 18.40 6.36 2.08
N LEU A 107 18.60 5.04 2.10
CA LEU A 107 18.39 4.21 3.29
C LEU A 107 19.32 4.65 4.43
N VAL A 108 20.63 4.74 4.16
CA VAL A 108 21.64 5.17 5.15
C VAL A 108 21.32 6.56 5.69
N ALA A 109 20.89 7.49 4.83
CA ALA A 109 20.48 8.83 5.24
C ALA A 109 19.23 8.79 6.14
N ALA A 110 18.24 7.97 5.80
CA ALA A 110 17.02 7.79 6.59
C ALA A 110 17.30 7.15 7.96
N GLU A 111 18.17 6.14 8.02
CA GLU A 111 18.58 5.48 9.25
C GLU A 111 19.26 6.46 10.22
N LYS A 112 20.18 7.29 9.73
CA LYS A 112 20.82 8.35 10.54
C LYS A 112 19.79 9.33 11.11
N LYS A 113 18.82 9.75 10.30
CA LYS A 113 17.75 10.65 10.73
C LYS A 113 16.84 10.01 11.78
N LEU A 114 16.48 8.73 11.59
CA LEU A 114 15.68 7.98 12.54
C LEU A 114 16.41 7.81 13.88
N ALA A 115 17.68 7.41 13.85
CA ALA A 115 18.51 7.28 15.05
C ALA A 115 18.66 8.60 15.81
N HIS A 116 18.68 9.74 15.12
CA HIS A 116 18.67 11.05 15.77
C HIS A 116 17.31 11.38 16.40
N ALA A 117 16.20 11.11 15.72
CA ALA A 117 14.86 11.37 16.23
C ALA A 117 14.42 10.43 17.37
N GLN A 118 15.11 9.30 17.54
CA GLN A 118 14.88 8.31 18.60
C GLN A 118 15.80 8.50 19.83
N ARG A 119 16.72 9.47 19.79
CA ARG A 119 17.46 9.93 20.97
C ARG A 119 16.65 10.97 21.72
#